data_AF-A0A3R6B5A2-F1
#
_entry.id   AF-A0A3R6B5A2-F1
#
_cell.length_a   1.000
_cell.length_b   1.000
_cell.length_c   1.000
_cell.angle_alpha   90.00
_cell.angle_beta   90.00
_cell.angle_gamma   90.00
#
_symmetry.space_group_name_H-M   'P 1'
#
loop_
_entity.id
_entity.type
_entity.pdbx_description
1 polymer ?
#
loop_
_entity_poly.entity_id
_entity_poly.type
_entity_poly.pdbx_seq_one_letter_code
_entity_poly.pdbx_strand_id
1 'polypeptide(L)' 'MADRYAEIEGKSPHPAGLIEVSLKKNGKGLSGHIVLPALRSGTFVWGEQQLNLVGGRNTIAHLFPLAN' A
#
# COMPACT_ATOMS: atom_id res chain seq x y z
N MET A 1 8.90 9.25 22.00
CA MET A 1 8.34 7.89 21.97
C MET A 1 8.41 7.45 20.52
N ALA A 2 9.15 6.39 20.21
CA ALA A 2 9.69 6.18 18.87
C ALA A 2 8.62 5.68 17.87
N ASP A 3 8.28 6.51 16.89
CA ASP A 3 7.62 6.12 15.64
C ASP A 3 8.54 5.18 14.84
N ARG A 4 8.71 3.93 15.28
CA ARG A 4 9.81 3.06 14.84
C ARG A 4 9.71 2.50 13.42
N TYR A 5 8.63 2.71 12.69
CA TYR A 5 8.49 2.20 11.33
C TYR A 5 8.08 3.34 10.39
N ALA A 6 9.09 3.98 9.80
CA ALA A 6 8.92 4.95 8.74
C ALA A 6 8.63 4.28 7.39
N GLU A 7 8.96 3.00 7.25
CA GLU A 7 8.84 2.22 6.02
C GLU A 7 8.51 0.77 6.36
N ILE A 8 7.60 0.17 5.61
CA ILE A 8 7.23 -1.23 5.67
C ILE A 8 7.29 -1.82 4.26
N GLU A 9 7.89 -3.00 4.17
CA GLU A 9 8.00 -3.75 2.94
C GLU A 9 7.49 -5.16 3.19
N GLY A 10 6.56 -5.62 2.36
CA GLY A 10 5.94 -6.93 2.45
C GLY A 10 5.97 -7.60 1.10
N LYS A 11 6.59 -8.78 1.02
CA LYS A 11 6.55 -9.64 -0.16
C LYS A 11 5.80 -10.89 0.20
N SER A 12 4.72 -11.18 -0.52
CA SER A 12 3.92 -12.37 -0.31
C SER A 12 3.80 -13.17 -1.60
N PRO A 13 4.21 -14.44 -1.62
CA PRO A 13 4.02 -15.29 -2.78
C PRO A 13 2.54 -15.65 -2.91
N HIS A 14 1.92 -15.25 -4.03
CA HIS A 14 0.56 -15.65 -4.39
C HIS A 14 0.64 -16.63 -5.58
N PRO A 15 -0.26 -17.62 -5.69
CA PRO A 15 -0.23 -18.61 -6.78
C PRO A 15 -0.35 -18.02 -8.20
N ALA A 16 -0.71 -16.75 -8.33
CA ALA A 16 -0.76 -16.00 -9.60
C ALA A 16 0.42 -15.03 -9.82
N GLY A 17 1.38 -14.97 -8.89
CA GLY A 17 2.58 -14.12 -8.95
C GLY A 17 2.93 -13.46 -7.61
N LEU A 18 4.01 -12.70 -7.58
CA LEU A 18 4.49 -12.05 -6.36
C LEU A 18 3.67 -10.79 -6.06
N ILE A 19 3.17 -10.68 -4.83
CA ILE A 19 2.60 -9.43 -4.32
C ILE A 19 3.71 -8.69 -3.59
N GLU A 20 4.06 -7.51 -4.07
CA GLU A 20 5.05 -6.65 -3.40
C GLU A 20 4.36 -5.38 -2.91
N VAL A 21 4.51 -5.10 -1.62
CA VAL A 21 3.93 -3.94 -0.95
C VAL A 21 5.10 -3.17 -0.35
N SER A 22 5.30 -1.93 -0.77
CA SER A 22 6.29 -1.03 -0.19
C SER A 22 5.56 0.25 0.19
N LEU A 23 5.42 0.48 1.49
CA LEU A 23 4.68 1.62 2.04
C LEU A 23 5.58 2.38 3.00
N LYS A 24 5.61 3.69 2.83
CA LYS A 24 6.38 4.64 3.61
C LYS A 24 5.43 5.60 4.29
N LYS A 25 5.59 5.76 5.60
CA LYS A 25 4.81 6.70 6.41
C LYS A 25 5.50 8.06 6.36
N ASN A 26 4.85 9.05 5.76
CA ASN A 26 5.29 10.44 5.68
C ASN A 26 4.45 11.30 6.64
N GLY A 27 4.85 11.34 7.92
CA GLY A 27 4.13 12.08 8.96
C GLY A 27 2.73 11.49 9.22
N LYS A 28 1.68 12.21 8.81
CA LYS A 28 0.29 11.72 8.85
C LYS A 28 -0.09 10.93 7.59
N GLY A 29 0.66 11.05 6.50
CA GLY A 29 0.33 10.40 5.22
C GLY A 29 1.07 9.08 5.00
N LEU A 30 0.58 8.32 4.04
CA LEU A 30 1.20 7.11 3.53
C LEU A 30 1.59 7.31 2.07
N SER A 31 2.73 6.82 1.64
CA SER A 31 3.21 6.92 0.27
C SER A 31 3.95 5.64 -0.09
N GLY A 32 3.81 5.12 -1.30
CA GLY A 32 4.41 3.84 -1.60
C GLY A 32 4.00 3.27 -2.95
N HIS A 33 4.31 2.00 -3.17
CA HIS A 33 3.86 1.26 -4.33
C HIS A 33 3.46 -0.15 -3.95
N ILE A 34 2.43 -0.64 -4.64
CA ILE A 34 1.91 -1.99 -4.51
C ILE A 34 1.93 -2.63 -5.89
N VAL A 35 2.68 -3.71 -6.04
CA VAL A 35 2.71 -4.53 -7.23
C VAL A 35 1.79 -5.72 -7.00
N LEU A 36 0.70 -5.77 -7.78
CA LEU A 36 -0.17 -6.93 -7.84
C LEU A 36 0.13 -7.73 -9.10
N PRO A 37 0.04 -9.07 -9.05
CA PRO A 37 0.13 -9.89 -10.24
C PRO A 37 -0.94 -9.52 -11.27
N ALA A 38 -0.62 -9.71 -12.55
CA ALA A 38 -1.50 -9.41 -13.67
C ALA A 38 -2.84 -10.17 -13.51
N LEU A 39 -3.97 -9.50 -13.82
CA LEU A 39 -5.36 -9.98 -13.64
C LEU A 39 -5.89 -10.06 -12.19
N ARG A 40 -5.22 -9.48 -11.19
CA ARG A 40 -5.80 -9.35 -9.84
C ARG A 40 -6.06 -7.89 -9.50
N SER A 41 -7.33 -7.55 -9.27
CA SER A 41 -7.72 -6.32 -8.58
C SER A 41 -7.72 -6.56 -7.08
N GLY A 42 -7.43 -5.52 -6.31
CA GLY A 42 -7.52 -5.55 -4.86
C GLY A 42 -8.04 -4.21 -4.33
N THR A 43 -8.31 -4.16 -3.04
CA THR A 43 -8.70 -2.91 -2.38
C THR A 43 -7.70 -2.64 -1.27
N PHE A 44 -7.03 -1.50 -1.35
CA PHE A 44 -6.18 -1.00 -0.29
C PHE A 44 -6.99 -0.09 0.61
N VAL A 45 -7.04 -0.38 1.90
CA VAL A 45 -7.80 0.39 2.89
C VAL A 45 -6.83 1.01 3.89
N TRP A 46 -6.95 2.31 4.12
CA TRP A 46 -6.14 3.07 5.07
C TRP A 46 -7.01 4.10 5.80
N GLY A 47 -7.38 3.80 7.04
CA GLY A 47 -8.42 4.55 7.74
C GLY A 47 -9.73 4.49 6.95
N GLU A 48 -10.30 5.65 6.64
CA GLU A 48 -11.52 5.77 5.81
C GLU A 48 -11.22 5.87 4.30
N GLN A 49 -9.96 5.93 3.91
CA GLN A 49 -9.57 5.96 2.49
C GLN A 49 -9.49 4.55 1.93
N GLN A 50 -10.10 4.36 0.75
CA GLN A 50 -9.94 3.13 -0.02
C GLN A 50 -9.43 3.45 -1.42
N LEU A 51 -8.46 2.65 -1.88
CA LEU A 51 -7.93 2.70 -3.23
C LEU A 51 -8.17 1.34 -3.90
N ASN A 52 -8.82 1.36 -5.06
CA ASN A 52 -8.87 0.18 -5.89
C ASN A 52 -7.53 -0.01 -6.59
N LEU A 53 -6.90 -1.13 -6.30
CA LEU A 53 -5.66 -1.56 -6.92
C LEU A 53 -6.00 -2.38 -8.17
N VAL A 54 -5.26 -2.14 -9.23
CA VAL A 54 -5.34 -2.92 -10.47
C VAL A 54 -4.14 -3.87 -10.57
N GLY A 55 -4.25 -4.89 -11.42
CA GLY A 55 -3.10 -5.76 -11.70
C GLY A 55 -1.95 -4.94 -12.28
N GLY A 56 -0.73 -5.22 -11.82
CA GLY A 56 0.47 -4.44 -12.13
C GLY A 56 0.88 -3.50 -11.00
N ARG A 57 1.65 -2.46 -11.33
CA ARG A 57 2.20 -1.51 -10.36
C ARG A 57 1.21 -0.39 -10.06
N ASN A 58 0.75 -0.32 -8.82
CA ASN A 58 -0.06 0.76 -8.27
C ASN A 58 0.85 1.68 -7.45
N THR A 59 0.75 2.98 -7.67
CA THR A 59 1.51 3.97 -6.90
C THR A 59 0.56 4.70 -5.98
N ILE A 60 0.89 4.74 -4.69
CA ILE A 60 0.15 5.46 -3.67
C ILE A 60 0.89 6.77 -3.42
N ALA A 61 0.35 7.86 -3.94
CA ALA A 61 0.85 9.21 -3.69
C ALA A 61 0.04 9.85 -2.54
N HIS A 62 0.67 10.03 -1.38
CA HIS A 62 0.15 10.83 -0.27
C HIS A 62 -1.29 10.51 0.17
N LEU A 63 -1.52 9.30 0.66
CA LEU A 63 -2.79 8.91 1.26
C LEU A 63 -2.83 9.32 2.74
N PHE A 64 -3.68 10.26 3.10
CA PHE A 64 -3.85 10.69 4.49
C PHE A 64 -5.06 9.99 5.11
N PRO A 65 -4.95 9.42 6.32
CA PRO A 65 -6.14 9.01 7.05
C PRO A 65 -6.92 10.29 7.37
N LEU A 66 -8.19 10.34 6.95
CA LEU A 66 -9.10 11.39 7.39
C LEU A 66 -9.23 11.24 8.91
N ALA A 67 -8.76 12.25 9.64
CA ALA A 67 -8.95 12.33 11.07
C ALA A 67 -10.24 13.10 11.30
N ASN A 68 -11.24 12.43 11.85
CA ASN A 68 -12.42 13.06 12.44
C ASN A 68 -12.08 13.60 13.84
#